data_AF-A0A959TJ81-F1
#
_entry.id   AF-A0A959TJ81-F1
#
_cell.length_a   1.000
_cell.length_b   1.000
_cell.length_c   1.000
_cell.angle_alpha   90.00
_cell.angle_beta   90.00
_cell.angle_gamma   90.00
#
_symmetry.space_group_name_H-M   'P 1'
#
loop_
_entity.id
_entity.type
_entity.pdbx_description
1 polymer ?
#
loop_
_entity_poly.entity_id
_entity_poly.type
_entity_poly.pdbx_seq_one_letter_code
_entity_poly.pdbx_strand_id
1 'polypeptide(L)'
;MIFRTLLTTAIAVLTLPMLRAQVVNETPVLEIKGIKGEVTALAISPKEDAILVGTTEGAVLYDLEKGKKLHAFPFSEDGGTTVWHVAFNENGEYVLLIGFTGKRQVWDTKSGDQEKVLAQHRWIPTPGEVRAMGLVSDNSTVDRFYQQTEASEGDVTARAAANGSVEFVDADGQVLQTLAFPENKDRHHRAPCLILGGRFYTGTDDGRVLVYELR
;
A
#
# COMPACT_ATOMS: atom_id res chain seq x y z
N MET A 1 68.64 34.73 16.36
CA MET A 1 67.19 34.92 16.65
C MET A 1 66.44 34.07 15.63
N ILE A 2 65.99 32.88 16.02
CA ILE A 2 65.46 31.84 15.12
C ILE A 2 63.94 31.95 15.12
N PHE A 3 63.31 32.27 13.99
CA PHE A 3 61.85 32.18 13.84
C PHE A 3 61.49 30.86 13.16
N ARG A 4 60.81 29.99 13.90
CA ARG A 4 60.16 28.77 13.42
C ARG A 4 58.80 29.15 12.83
N THR A 5 58.59 28.87 11.55
CA THR A 5 57.28 28.96 10.91
C THR A 5 56.51 27.67 11.19
N LEU A 6 55.42 27.76 11.98
CA LEU A 6 54.45 26.68 12.16
C LEU A 6 53.42 26.78 11.04
N LEU A 7 53.36 25.77 10.17
CA LEU A 7 52.26 25.56 9.23
C LEU A 7 51.16 24.82 10.01
N THR A 8 50.04 25.48 10.32
CA THR A 8 48.83 24.82 10.79
C THR A 8 47.97 24.44 9.59
N THR A 9 47.96 23.16 9.24
CA THR A 9 46.97 22.56 8.33
C THR A 9 45.60 22.59 8.98
N ALA A 10 44.68 23.40 8.45
CA ALA A 10 43.27 23.36 8.79
C ALA A 10 42.64 22.14 8.09
N ILE A 11 42.19 21.15 8.86
CA ILE A 11 41.35 20.07 8.35
C ILE A 11 39.93 20.63 8.25
N ALA A 12 39.46 20.86 7.03
CA ALA A 12 38.06 21.14 6.77
C ALA A 12 37.28 19.83 6.92
N VAL A 13 36.62 19.63 8.06
CA VAL A 13 35.64 18.57 8.23
C VAL A 13 34.38 19.01 7.48
N LEU A 14 34.19 18.50 6.27
CA LEU A 14 32.93 18.59 5.55
C LEU A 14 31.91 17.72 6.29
N THR A 15 31.19 18.32 7.24
CA THR A 15 29.98 17.70 7.79
C THR A 15 28.90 17.77 6.71
N LEU A 16 28.77 16.70 5.92
CA LEU A 16 27.54 16.48 5.17
C LEU A 16 26.39 16.45 6.20
N PRO A 17 25.32 17.24 6.02
CA PRO A 17 24.16 17.08 6.88
C PRO A 17 23.66 15.66 6.66
N MET A 18 23.75 14.81 7.68
CA MET A 18 22.90 13.63 7.71
C MET A 18 21.48 14.17 7.70
N LEU A 19 20.77 14.03 6.58
CA LEU A 19 19.32 14.15 6.58
C LEU A 19 18.83 13.11 7.60
N ARG A 20 18.47 13.57 8.79
CA ARG A 20 17.69 12.75 9.71
C ARG A 20 16.35 12.55 9.03
N ALA A 21 15.93 11.30 8.85
CA ALA A 21 14.57 10.97 8.46
C ALA A 21 13.62 11.76 9.36
N GLN A 22 12.98 12.78 8.79
CA GLN A 22 11.97 13.56 9.48
C GLN A 22 10.65 12.86 9.22
N VAL A 23 9.89 12.60 10.29
CA VAL A 23 8.47 12.27 10.16
C VAL A 23 7.80 13.54 9.64
N VAL A 24 7.46 13.56 8.35
CA VAL A 24 6.77 14.69 7.73
C VAL A 24 5.27 14.42 7.87
N ASN A 25 4.57 15.32 8.57
CA ASN A 25 3.11 15.36 8.57
C ASN A 25 2.65 16.05 7.29
N GLU A 26 2.82 15.39 6.15
CA GLU A 26 2.36 15.90 4.87
C GLU A 26 0.84 15.73 4.75
N THR A 27 0.17 16.74 4.22
CA THR A 27 -1.27 16.67 3.96
C THR A 27 -1.48 15.95 2.63
N PRO A 28 -2.29 14.87 2.58
CA PRO A 28 -2.58 14.18 1.33
C PRO A 28 -3.32 15.11 0.36
N VAL A 29 -3.04 14.96 -0.94
CA VAL A 29 -3.73 15.72 -1.99
C VAL A 29 -5.15 15.22 -2.24
N LEU A 30 -5.43 13.96 -1.89
CA LEU A 30 -6.76 13.35 -1.93
C LEU A 30 -6.91 12.38 -0.76
N GLU A 31 -8.12 12.33 -0.21
CA GLU A 31 -8.50 11.44 0.89
C GLU A 31 -9.85 10.79 0.59
N ILE A 32 -9.88 9.46 0.49
CA ILE A 32 -11.12 8.67 0.38
C ILE A 32 -11.51 8.23 1.79
N LYS A 33 -12.72 8.59 2.23
CA LYS A 33 -13.23 8.37 3.60
C LYS A 33 -14.46 7.47 3.63
N GLY A 34 -14.80 7.01 4.83
CA GLY A 34 -16.02 6.25 5.08
C GLY A 34 -15.92 4.79 4.63
N ILE A 35 -14.70 4.29 4.41
CA ILE A 35 -14.45 2.88 4.18
C ILE A 35 -14.61 2.16 5.53
N LYS A 36 -15.37 1.06 5.53
CA LYS A 36 -15.55 0.25 6.73
C LYS A 36 -14.36 -0.72 6.85
N GLY A 37 -13.74 -0.73 8.01
CA GLY A 37 -12.61 -1.60 8.32
C GLY A 37 -11.27 -0.99 7.92
N GLU A 38 -10.20 -1.65 8.37
CA GLU A 38 -8.80 -1.30 8.09
C GLU A 38 -8.53 -1.57 6.61
N VAL A 39 -7.80 -0.68 5.93
CA VAL A 39 -7.42 -0.88 4.52
C VAL A 39 -6.24 -1.85 4.45
N THR A 40 -6.41 -2.99 3.79
CA THR A 40 -5.43 -4.09 3.76
C THR A 40 -4.74 -4.27 2.42
N ALA A 41 -5.33 -3.78 1.34
CA ALA A 41 -4.80 -3.92 -0.01
C ALA A 41 -5.40 -2.87 -0.94
N LEU A 42 -4.63 -2.46 -1.96
CA LEU A 42 -5.05 -1.51 -2.97
C LEU A 42 -4.76 -2.06 -4.38
N ALA A 43 -5.63 -1.76 -5.33
CA ALA A 43 -5.33 -1.94 -6.74
C ALA A 43 -5.96 -0.80 -7.54
N ILE A 44 -5.23 -0.27 -8.52
CA ILE A 44 -5.78 0.69 -9.49
C ILE A 44 -6.19 -0.09 -10.75
N SER A 45 -7.31 0.31 -11.36
CA SER A 45 -7.79 -0.29 -12.60
C SER A 45 -6.77 -0.07 -13.72
N PRO A 46 -6.69 -0.96 -14.73
CA PRO A 46 -5.81 -0.76 -15.88
C PRO A 46 -6.07 0.52 -16.68
N LYS A 47 -7.28 1.10 -16.53
CA LYS A 47 -7.67 2.37 -17.15
C LYS A 47 -7.38 3.59 -16.26
N GLU A 48 -6.86 3.37 -15.06
CA GLU A 48 -6.53 4.41 -14.07
C GLU A 48 -7.73 5.29 -13.66
N ASP A 49 -8.93 4.75 -13.81
CA ASP A 49 -10.20 5.43 -13.54
C ASP A 49 -10.89 4.96 -12.26
N ALA A 50 -10.40 3.86 -11.66
CA ALA A 50 -10.97 3.29 -10.46
C ALA A 50 -9.89 2.73 -9.53
N ILE A 51 -10.21 2.70 -8.23
CA ILE A 51 -9.40 2.07 -7.20
C ILE A 51 -10.23 1.06 -6.43
N LEU A 52 -9.70 -0.15 -6.31
CA LEU A 52 -10.23 -1.22 -5.48
C LEU A 52 -9.50 -1.22 -4.14
N VAL A 53 -10.29 -1.14 -3.07
CA VAL A 53 -9.82 -1.07 -1.70
C VAL A 53 -10.25 -2.35 -0.98
N GLY A 54 -9.29 -3.22 -0.66
CA GLY A 54 -9.50 -4.37 0.22
C GLY A 54 -9.48 -3.93 1.68
N THR A 55 -10.34 -4.53 2.51
CA THR A 55 -10.43 -4.19 3.93
C THR A 55 -10.64 -5.42 4.81
N THR A 56 -10.63 -5.22 6.12
CA THR A 56 -11.05 -6.24 7.10
C THR A 56 -12.55 -6.59 7.04
N GLU A 57 -13.34 -5.88 6.22
CA GLU A 57 -14.80 -5.97 6.13
C GLU A 57 -15.29 -6.17 4.68
N GLY A 58 -14.43 -6.69 3.79
CA GLY A 58 -14.72 -6.91 2.37
C GLY A 58 -13.85 -6.07 1.46
N ALA A 59 -14.41 -5.61 0.35
CA ALA A 59 -13.74 -4.64 -0.51
C ALA A 59 -14.72 -3.61 -1.07
N VAL A 60 -14.20 -2.47 -1.51
CA VAL A 60 -14.99 -1.37 -2.06
C VAL A 60 -14.28 -0.82 -3.29
N LEU A 61 -15.03 -0.64 -4.37
CA LEU A 61 -14.57 -0.02 -5.61
C LEU A 61 -14.97 1.46 -5.61
N TYR A 62 -14.02 2.34 -5.91
CA TYR A 62 -14.24 3.78 -6.03
C TYR A 62 -13.83 4.28 -7.42
N ASP A 63 -14.55 5.27 -7.93
CA ASP A 63 -14.13 6.15 -9.01
C ASP A 63 -12.95 6.99 -8.50
N LEU A 64 -11.80 6.88 -9.16
CA LEU A 64 -10.55 7.46 -8.69
C LEU A 64 -10.54 8.99 -8.80
N GLU A 65 -11.16 9.54 -9.84
CA GLU A 65 -11.23 10.99 -10.05
C GLU A 65 -12.25 11.67 -9.13
N LYS A 66 -13.43 11.05 -8.98
CA LYS A 66 -14.56 11.64 -8.25
C LYS A 66 -14.59 11.25 -6.78
N GLY A 67 -13.79 10.27 -6.38
CA GLY A 67 -13.82 9.68 -5.03
C GLY A 67 -15.16 9.02 -4.68
N LYS A 68 -15.96 8.67 -5.69
CA LYS A 68 -17.31 8.14 -5.49
C LYS A 68 -17.27 6.62 -5.38
N LYS A 69 -17.91 6.08 -4.35
CA LYS A 69 -18.14 4.64 -4.25
C LYS A 69 -18.96 4.16 -5.44
N LEU A 70 -18.42 3.19 -6.18
CA LEU A 70 -19.09 2.51 -7.29
C LEU A 70 -19.80 1.26 -6.78
N HIS A 71 -19.06 0.37 -6.12
CA HIS A 71 -19.57 -0.90 -5.61
C HIS A 71 -18.97 -1.26 -4.26
N ALA A 72 -19.69 -2.06 -3.46
CA ALA A 72 -19.13 -2.78 -2.33
C ALA A 72 -19.24 -4.27 -2.59
N PHE A 73 -18.18 -5.00 -2.28
CA PHE A 73 -18.06 -6.42 -2.49
C PHE A 73 -17.94 -7.12 -1.13
N PRO A 74 -19.04 -7.69 -0.62
CA PRO A 74 -19.00 -8.48 0.60
C PRO A 74 -18.04 -9.67 0.43
N PHE A 75 -17.17 -9.87 1.41
CA PHE A 75 -16.31 -11.04 1.46
C PHE A 75 -16.53 -11.78 2.77
N SER A 76 -16.48 -13.10 2.73
CA SER A 76 -16.54 -13.93 3.93
C SER A 76 -15.80 -15.24 3.69
N GLU A 77 -15.05 -15.70 4.67
CA GLU A 77 -14.42 -17.02 4.69
C GLU A 77 -14.23 -17.43 6.16
N ASP A 78 -14.48 -18.70 6.51
CA ASP A 78 -14.14 -19.30 7.81
C ASP A 78 -14.23 -18.38 9.05
N GLY A 79 -15.36 -17.67 9.19
CA GLY A 79 -15.64 -16.80 10.34
C GLY A 79 -15.04 -15.38 10.27
N GLY A 80 -14.35 -15.03 9.19
CA GLY A 80 -13.80 -13.69 8.93
C GLY A 80 -14.33 -13.06 7.64
N THR A 81 -14.08 -11.76 7.50
CA THR A 81 -14.48 -10.93 6.35
C THR A 81 -13.30 -10.24 5.65
N THR A 82 -12.09 -10.44 6.17
CA THR A 82 -10.89 -9.76 5.68
C THR A 82 -10.52 -10.20 4.27
N VAL A 83 -10.31 -9.21 3.41
CA VAL A 83 -9.68 -9.39 2.10
C VAL A 83 -8.21 -9.08 2.26
N TRP A 84 -7.35 -10.04 1.90
CA TRP A 84 -5.90 -9.92 2.06
C TRP A 84 -5.18 -9.55 0.76
N HIS A 85 -5.86 -9.77 -0.38
CA HIS A 85 -5.33 -9.43 -1.68
C HIS A 85 -6.46 -9.03 -2.62
N VAL A 86 -6.20 -8.01 -3.43
CA VAL A 86 -7.12 -7.47 -4.43
C VAL A 86 -6.40 -7.27 -5.77
N ALA A 87 -7.11 -7.52 -6.87
CA ALA A 87 -6.58 -7.29 -8.20
C ALA A 87 -7.70 -7.00 -9.20
N PHE A 88 -7.38 -6.28 -10.28
CA PHE A 88 -8.18 -6.25 -11.49
C PHE A 88 -7.68 -7.33 -12.46
N ASN A 89 -8.57 -7.79 -13.33
CA ASN A 89 -8.11 -8.46 -14.55
C ASN A 89 -7.56 -7.44 -15.55
N GLU A 90 -6.90 -7.91 -16.61
CA GLU A 90 -6.15 -7.08 -17.57
C GLU A 90 -6.99 -5.98 -18.25
N ASN A 91 -8.28 -6.23 -18.49
CA ASN A 91 -9.18 -5.25 -19.12
C ASN A 91 -10.00 -4.41 -18.12
N GLY A 92 -9.89 -4.69 -16.82
CA GLY A 92 -10.59 -3.99 -15.73
C GLY A 92 -12.09 -4.32 -15.59
N GLU A 93 -12.62 -5.28 -16.32
CA GLU A 93 -14.04 -5.68 -16.24
C GLU A 93 -14.36 -6.51 -15.00
N TYR A 94 -13.34 -7.12 -14.40
CA TYR A 94 -13.50 -7.96 -13.22
C TYR A 94 -12.48 -7.62 -12.14
N VAL A 95 -12.90 -7.81 -10.90
CA VAL A 95 -12.02 -7.74 -9.74
C VAL A 95 -11.96 -9.08 -9.02
N LEU A 96 -10.80 -9.38 -8.45
CA LEU A 96 -10.54 -10.55 -7.63
C LEU A 96 -10.31 -10.11 -6.19
N LEU A 97 -11.00 -10.79 -5.27
CA LEU A 97 -10.76 -10.72 -3.84
C LEU A 97 -10.25 -12.06 -3.36
N ILE A 98 -9.19 -12.06 -2.54
CA ILE A 98 -8.61 -13.28 -1.98
C ILE A 98 -8.51 -13.17 -0.47
N GLY A 99 -8.91 -14.25 0.18
CA GLY A 99 -8.79 -14.46 1.61
C GLY A 99 -7.59 -15.32 2.00
N PHE A 100 -7.25 -15.37 3.28
CA PHE A 100 -6.08 -16.10 3.80
C PHE A 100 -6.22 -17.62 3.62
N THR A 101 -7.44 -18.15 3.60
CA THR A 101 -7.68 -19.60 3.41
C THR A 101 -7.44 -20.06 1.97
N GLY A 102 -7.25 -19.11 1.05
CA GLY A 102 -7.21 -19.34 -0.39
C GLY A 102 -8.57 -19.20 -1.08
N LYS A 103 -9.61 -18.78 -0.34
CA LYS A 103 -10.91 -18.43 -0.95
C LYS A 103 -10.72 -17.27 -1.91
N ARG A 104 -11.27 -17.42 -3.11
CA ARG A 104 -11.24 -16.43 -4.19
C ARG A 104 -12.68 -16.06 -4.54
N GLN A 105 -12.95 -14.78 -4.74
CA GLN A 105 -14.22 -14.29 -5.24
C GLN A 105 -13.96 -13.32 -6.39
N VAL A 106 -14.71 -13.45 -7.47
CA VAL A 106 -14.64 -12.54 -8.62
C VAL A 106 -15.95 -11.79 -8.76
N TRP A 107 -15.86 -10.51 -9.11
CA TRP A 107 -16.99 -9.60 -9.24
C TRP A 107 -16.87 -8.80 -10.53
N ASP A 108 -18.00 -8.59 -11.20
CA ASP A 108 -18.10 -7.69 -12.35
C ASP A 108 -18.01 -6.23 -11.86
N THR A 109 -17.12 -5.43 -12.46
CA THR A 109 -16.87 -4.06 -12.02
C THR A 109 -17.98 -3.08 -12.39
N LYS A 110 -18.81 -3.43 -13.38
CA LYS A 110 -19.90 -2.59 -13.87
C LYS A 110 -21.20 -2.86 -13.13
N SER A 111 -21.63 -4.11 -13.05
CA SER A 111 -22.89 -4.48 -12.38
C SER A 111 -22.74 -4.63 -10.88
N GLY A 112 -21.55 -4.99 -10.40
CA GLY A 112 -21.30 -5.31 -9.00
C GLY A 112 -21.72 -6.73 -8.62
N ASP A 113 -22.06 -7.57 -9.61
CA ASP A 113 -22.50 -8.94 -9.38
C ASP A 113 -21.32 -9.89 -9.19
N GLN A 114 -21.52 -10.91 -8.36
CA GLN A 114 -20.51 -11.92 -8.12
C GLN A 114 -20.54 -13.02 -9.19
N GLU A 115 -19.38 -13.29 -9.78
CA GLU A 115 -19.15 -14.45 -10.63
C GLU A 115 -19.03 -15.72 -9.77
N LYS A 116 -19.99 -16.62 -9.92
CA LYS A 116 -20.03 -17.89 -9.15
C LYS A 116 -19.18 -18.99 -9.77
N VAL A 117 -18.88 -18.92 -11.06
CA VAL A 117 -18.14 -19.95 -11.79
C VAL A 117 -16.75 -19.43 -12.16
N LEU A 118 -15.78 -19.63 -11.27
CA LEU A 118 -14.41 -19.13 -11.46
C LEU A 118 -13.64 -19.85 -12.57
N ALA A 119 -14.01 -21.09 -12.91
CA ALA A 119 -13.26 -21.95 -13.83
C ALA A 119 -13.11 -21.39 -15.26
N GLN A 120 -13.98 -20.45 -15.66
CA GLN A 120 -13.89 -19.78 -16.96
C GLN A 120 -12.83 -18.67 -17.02
N HIS A 121 -12.36 -18.20 -15.85
CA HIS A 121 -11.45 -17.06 -15.73
C HIS A 121 -10.01 -17.54 -15.44
N ARG A 122 -9.24 -17.77 -16.49
CA ARG A 122 -7.86 -18.32 -16.40
C ARG A 122 -6.83 -17.41 -15.73
N TRP A 123 -7.15 -16.14 -15.57
CA TRP A 123 -6.29 -15.15 -14.91
C TRP A 123 -6.36 -15.24 -13.37
N ILE A 124 -7.34 -15.97 -12.83
CA ILE A 124 -7.45 -16.16 -11.39
C ILE A 124 -6.33 -17.11 -10.93
N PRO A 125 -5.52 -16.72 -9.94
CA PRO A 125 -4.50 -17.59 -9.36
C PRO A 125 -5.12 -18.89 -8.83
N THR A 126 -4.44 -20.00 -9.09
CA THR A 126 -4.73 -21.33 -8.55
C THR A 126 -4.62 -21.34 -7.02
N PRO A 127 -5.19 -22.34 -6.32
CA PRO A 127 -5.02 -22.46 -4.87
C PRO A 127 -3.54 -22.54 -4.44
N GLY A 128 -2.69 -23.15 -5.26
CA GLY A 128 -1.26 -23.27 -4.99
C GLY A 128 -0.54 -21.91 -5.09
N GLU A 129 -0.87 -21.12 -6.10
CA GLU A 129 -0.32 -19.76 -6.27
C GLU A 129 -0.79 -18.83 -5.14
N VAL A 130 -2.06 -18.92 -4.72
CA VAL A 130 -2.53 -18.16 -3.56
C VAL A 130 -1.81 -18.57 -2.28
N ARG A 131 -1.57 -19.86 -2.05
CA ARG A 131 -0.76 -20.31 -0.90
C ARG A 131 0.66 -19.77 -0.97
N ALA A 132 1.24 -19.70 -2.17
CA ALA A 132 2.57 -19.14 -2.38
C ALA A 132 2.64 -17.63 -2.12
N MET A 133 1.51 -16.92 -2.12
CA MET A 133 1.46 -15.52 -1.68
C MET A 133 1.72 -15.36 -0.18
N GLY A 134 1.55 -16.40 0.65
CA GLY A 134 1.81 -16.31 2.09
C GLY A 134 0.81 -15.45 2.86
N LEU A 135 -0.46 -15.43 2.43
CA LEU A 135 -1.54 -14.73 3.13
C LEU A 135 -1.77 -15.38 4.52
N VAL A 136 -1.70 -14.60 5.59
CA VAL A 136 -1.80 -15.10 6.98
C VAL A 136 -2.82 -14.32 7.79
N SER A 137 -3.58 -15.02 8.63
CA SER A 137 -4.59 -14.46 9.55
C SER A 137 -4.10 -14.32 10.99
N ASP A 138 -2.87 -14.73 11.30
CA ASP A 138 -2.40 -14.79 12.68
C ASP A 138 -2.32 -13.39 13.30
N ASN A 139 -2.62 -13.30 14.60
CA ASN A 139 -2.31 -12.16 15.47
C ASN A 139 -0.78 -12.07 15.69
N SER A 140 -0.01 -12.17 14.63
CA SER A 140 1.41 -11.91 14.65
C SER A 140 1.61 -10.46 15.06
N THR A 141 2.50 -10.24 16.03
CA THR A 141 2.95 -8.91 16.44
C THR A 141 3.78 -8.22 15.36
N VAL A 142 3.93 -8.79 14.17
CA VAL A 142 4.83 -8.26 13.14
C VAL A 142 4.32 -8.42 11.70
N ASP A 143 3.51 -9.43 11.38
CA ASP A 143 3.19 -9.74 9.98
C ASP A 143 1.74 -10.21 9.79
N ARG A 144 0.87 -9.25 9.54
CA ARG A 144 -0.29 -9.43 8.66
C ARG A 144 0.23 -9.30 7.22
N PHE A 145 -0.09 -10.24 6.34
CA PHE A 145 0.33 -10.11 4.94
C PHE A 145 -0.43 -8.95 4.30
N TYR A 146 0.27 -7.86 3.97
CA TYR A 146 -0.28 -6.75 3.20
C TYR A 146 0.23 -6.85 1.77
N GLN A 147 -0.68 -6.67 0.82
CA GLN A 147 -0.29 -6.54 -0.57
C GLN A 147 0.48 -5.23 -0.74
N GLN A 148 1.59 -5.29 -1.48
CA GLN A 148 2.44 -4.15 -1.80
C GLN A 148 3.04 -3.45 -0.56
N THR A 149 3.86 -4.15 0.22
CA THR A 149 4.66 -3.45 1.25
C THR A 149 5.72 -2.52 0.67
N GLU A 150 5.96 -2.60 -0.63
CA GLU A 150 6.88 -1.74 -1.36
C GLU A 150 6.29 -1.39 -2.73
N ALA A 151 6.58 -0.18 -3.21
CA ALA A 151 6.30 0.25 -4.57
C ALA A 151 7.40 1.20 -5.04
N SER A 152 7.76 1.11 -6.32
CA SER A 152 8.85 1.92 -6.90
C SER A 152 8.39 2.60 -8.18
N GLU A 153 8.81 3.85 -8.38
CA GLU A 153 8.71 4.59 -9.64
C GLU A 153 9.99 5.41 -9.83
N GLY A 154 10.68 5.18 -10.95
CA GLY A 154 12.01 5.74 -11.16
C GLY A 154 13.00 5.31 -10.08
N ASP A 155 13.71 6.28 -9.50
CA ASP A 155 14.74 6.05 -8.48
C ASP A 155 14.18 6.07 -7.05
N VAL A 156 12.85 6.21 -6.87
CA VAL A 156 12.20 6.29 -5.57
C VAL A 156 11.45 4.99 -5.28
N THR A 157 11.66 4.44 -4.08
CA THR A 157 10.90 3.32 -3.54
C THR A 157 10.22 3.71 -2.24
N ALA A 158 8.89 3.59 -2.20
CA ALA A 158 8.12 3.63 -0.96
C ALA A 158 8.14 2.24 -0.33
N ARG A 159 8.47 2.15 0.97
CA ARG A 159 8.40 0.90 1.73
C ARG A 159 7.66 1.08 3.05
N ALA A 160 6.73 0.19 3.34
CA ALA A 160 6.01 0.13 4.60
C ALA A 160 6.94 -0.41 5.70
N ALA A 161 7.15 0.40 6.73
CA ALA A 161 7.90 0.04 7.92
C ALA A 161 7.02 -0.74 8.91
N ALA A 162 7.66 -1.52 9.79
CA ALA A 162 6.97 -2.36 10.76
C ALA A 162 6.13 -1.58 11.79
N ASN A 163 6.37 -0.28 11.96
CA ASN A 163 5.58 0.60 12.84
C ASN A 163 4.38 1.25 12.12
N GLY A 164 4.10 0.88 10.87
CA GLY A 164 3.04 1.42 10.04
C GLY A 164 3.35 2.75 9.36
N SER A 165 4.55 3.30 9.49
CA SER A 165 5.00 4.42 8.65
C SER A 165 5.41 3.93 7.26
N VAL A 166 5.52 4.86 6.31
CA VAL A 166 6.11 4.59 4.99
C VAL A 166 7.39 5.40 4.84
N GLU A 167 8.48 4.72 4.48
CA GLU A 167 9.76 5.33 4.16
C GLU A 167 9.90 5.41 2.64
N PHE A 168 10.19 6.60 2.13
CA PHE A 168 10.64 6.79 0.75
C PHE A 168 12.15 6.74 0.74
N VAL A 169 12.72 5.86 -0.07
CA VAL A 169 14.16 5.68 -0.22
C VAL A 169 14.58 5.92 -1.67
N ASP A 170 15.81 6.37 -1.86
CA ASP A 170 16.43 6.42 -3.19
C ASP A 170 16.97 5.05 -3.64
N ALA A 171 17.59 5.01 -4.81
CA ALA A 171 18.19 3.81 -5.40
C ALA A 171 19.32 3.20 -4.54
N ASP A 172 19.97 3.98 -3.68
CA ASP A 172 21.01 3.52 -2.74
C ASP A 172 20.41 3.05 -1.40
N GLY A 173 19.08 3.17 -1.22
CA GLY A 173 18.35 2.81 -0.01
C GLY A 173 18.42 3.88 1.08
N GLN A 174 18.91 5.08 0.78
CA GLN A 174 18.90 6.20 1.72
C GLN A 174 17.47 6.71 1.90
N VAL A 175 17.03 6.84 3.16
CA VAL A 175 15.71 7.40 3.48
C VAL A 175 15.68 8.89 3.15
N LEU A 176 14.85 9.25 2.18
CA LEU A 176 14.57 10.61 1.74
C LEU A 176 13.46 11.25 2.60
N GLN A 177 12.41 10.49 2.89
CA GLN A 177 11.23 10.96 3.63
C GLN A 177 10.57 9.82 4.40
N THR A 178 9.94 10.14 5.53
CA THR A 178 9.09 9.20 6.26
C THR A 178 7.72 9.83 6.50
N LEU A 179 6.67 9.15 6.04
CA LEU A 179 5.27 9.48 6.33
C LEU A 179 4.78 8.63 7.50
N ALA A 180 4.23 9.26 8.52
CA ALA A 180 3.55 8.56 9.61
C ALA A 180 2.05 8.81 9.56
N PHE A 181 1.28 7.81 9.96
CA PHE A 181 -0.18 7.86 9.98
C PHE A 181 -0.65 7.66 11.43
N PRO A 182 -0.91 8.74 12.18
CA PRO A 182 -1.34 8.65 13.58
C PRO A 182 -2.60 7.82 13.79
N GLU A 183 -3.37 7.59 12.74
CA GLU A 183 -4.63 6.85 12.78
C GLU A 183 -4.44 5.34 12.70
N ASN A 184 -3.21 4.88 12.38
CA ASN A 184 -2.83 3.48 12.51
C ASN A 184 -2.64 3.16 14.01
N LYS A 185 -3.53 2.31 14.54
CA LYS A 185 -3.73 2.07 15.97
C LYS A 185 -2.68 1.13 16.54
N ASP A 186 -2.16 0.22 15.72
CA ASP A 186 -1.13 -0.72 16.13
C ASP A 186 0.09 -0.70 15.19
N ARG A 187 1.22 -1.15 15.73
CA ARG A 187 2.46 -1.34 14.96
C ARG A 187 2.44 -2.70 14.24
N HIS A 188 1.26 -3.19 13.86
CA HIS A 188 1.10 -4.47 13.19
C HIS A 188 0.51 -4.26 11.78
N HIS A 189 0.13 -3.03 11.44
CA HIS A 189 -0.27 -2.64 10.10
C HIS A 189 0.92 -2.16 9.27
N ARG A 190 1.24 -2.85 8.18
CA ARG A 190 2.08 -2.29 7.10
C ARG A 190 1.16 -1.64 6.08
N ALA A 191 1.26 -0.33 5.93
CA ALA A 191 0.39 0.39 5.02
C ALA A 191 0.62 -0.09 3.56
N PRO A 192 -0.43 -0.42 2.79
CA PRO A 192 -0.25 -0.77 1.40
C PRO A 192 0.40 0.40 0.67
N CYS A 193 1.39 0.09 -0.17
CA CYS A 193 2.16 1.05 -0.92
C CYS A 193 1.87 0.85 -2.40
N LEU A 194 1.30 1.86 -3.06
CA LEU A 194 1.11 1.81 -4.50
C LEU A 194 1.59 3.13 -5.09
N ILE A 195 2.38 3.05 -6.16
CA ILE A 195 2.82 4.22 -6.91
C ILE A 195 2.30 4.11 -8.34
N LEU A 196 1.69 5.20 -8.83
CA LEU A 196 1.24 5.31 -10.21
C LEU A 196 1.19 6.78 -10.64
N GLY A 197 1.80 7.08 -11.79
CA GLY A 197 1.70 8.40 -12.43
C GLY A 197 2.23 9.54 -11.55
N GLY A 198 3.33 9.29 -10.81
CA GLY A 198 3.90 10.26 -9.87
C GLY A 198 3.08 10.42 -8.59
N ARG A 199 2.11 9.55 -8.30
CA ARG A 199 1.33 9.57 -7.06
C ARG A 199 1.56 8.34 -6.22
N PHE A 200 1.64 8.53 -4.92
CA PHE A 200 1.66 7.48 -3.93
C PHE A 200 0.29 7.33 -3.26
N TYR A 201 -0.19 6.10 -3.19
CA TYR A 201 -1.46 5.71 -2.58
C TYR A 201 -1.17 4.79 -1.41
N THR A 202 -1.86 5.05 -0.30
CA THR A 202 -1.73 4.23 0.90
C THR A 202 -3.03 4.14 1.70
N GLY A 203 -3.12 3.14 2.58
CA GLY A 203 -4.30 2.83 3.38
C GLY A 203 -4.03 2.95 4.88
N THR A 204 -5.08 3.21 5.66
CA THR A 204 -5.02 3.35 7.13
C THR A 204 -5.96 2.41 7.87
N ASP A 205 -5.73 2.21 9.17
CA ASP A 205 -6.58 1.39 10.06
C ASP A 205 -7.99 1.95 10.25
N ASP A 206 -8.14 3.26 10.14
CA ASP A 206 -9.42 3.94 10.33
C ASP A 206 -10.25 4.04 9.04
N GLY A 207 -9.87 3.29 8.00
CA GLY A 207 -10.65 3.17 6.77
C GLY A 207 -10.51 4.40 5.88
N ARG A 208 -9.27 4.83 5.64
CA ARG A 208 -8.97 5.88 4.67
C ARG A 208 -7.95 5.41 3.65
N VAL A 209 -8.10 5.94 2.44
CA VAL A 209 -7.06 5.92 1.42
C VAL A 209 -6.52 7.32 1.29
N LEU A 210 -5.20 7.46 1.47
CA LEU A 210 -4.46 8.71 1.39
C LEU A 210 -3.66 8.72 0.09
N VAL A 211 -3.64 9.86 -0.60
CA VAL A 211 -2.90 10.03 -1.84
C VAL A 211 -1.95 11.22 -1.71
N TYR A 212 -0.70 11.02 -2.11
CA TYR A 212 0.37 12.02 -2.09
C TYR A 212 0.95 12.18 -3.49
N GLU A 213 1.36 13.39 -3.85
CA GLU A 213 2.15 13.63 -5.06
C GLU A 213 3.63 13.38 -4.73
N LEU A 214 4.30 12.57 -5.52
CA LEU A 214 5.75 12.38 -5.46
C LEU A 214 6.43 13.60 -6.08
N ARG A 215 7.50 14.08 -5.44
CA ARG A 215 8.25 15.26 -5.86
C ARG A 215 9.73 14.95 -5.99
#